data_AF-A0A5R9GJF0-F1
#
_entry.id   AF-A0A5R9GJF0-F1
#
_cell.length_a   1.000
_cell.length_b   1.000
_cell.length_c   1.000
_cell.angle_alpha   90.00
_cell.angle_beta   90.00
_cell.angle_gamma   90.00
#
_symmetry.space_group_name_H-M   'P 1'
#
loop_
_entity.id
_entity.type
_entity.pdbx_description
1 polymer ?
#
loop_
_entity_poly.entity_id
_entity_poly.type
_entity_poly.pdbx_seq_one_letter_code
_entity_poly.pdbx_strand_id
1 'polypeptide(L)'
;MAKQERVPMIPPVTAVDELGTIKEALILGLLMTVFDRDIKVIQDSKLKTKGPYVDLLQRAMDDVTADLARLRRRLKEKGIKMTEERRDEDGVGCVYWCRGYKASFEMLWHFAKAETEVRMRKYLGEDIRKYVRDDLPDHLRPEWLLAPVARRAPRSLGTGAPSREQLREGEHARPDERGRQREEKPIPVAESEIEQPVRPE
;
A
#
# COMPACT_ATOMS: atom_id res chain seq x y z
N MET A 1 42.10 28.32 20.89
CA MET A 1 41.86 27.62 19.61
C MET A 1 40.41 27.86 19.21
N ALA A 2 40.18 28.74 18.23
CA ALA A 2 38.83 29.12 17.81
C ALA A 2 38.22 27.98 16.98
N LYS A 3 37.12 27.42 17.48
CA LYS A 3 36.31 26.43 16.78
C LYS A 3 35.67 27.13 15.58
N GLN A 4 36.21 26.89 14.39
CA GLN A 4 35.65 27.38 13.14
C GLN A 4 34.22 26.83 13.02
N GLU A 5 33.21 27.65 13.33
CA GLU A 5 31.85 27.39 12.92
C GLU A 5 31.85 27.36 11.40
N ARG A 6 31.76 26.17 10.82
CA ARG A 6 31.52 26.02 9.39
C ARG A 6 30.16 26.63 9.12
N VAL A 7 30.16 27.83 8.55
CA VAL A 7 28.98 28.41 7.90
C VAL A 7 28.42 27.34 6.97
N PRO A 8 27.15 26.94 7.09
CA PRO A 8 26.58 25.95 6.18
C PRO A 8 26.61 26.55 4.77
N MET A 9 27.44 25.96 3.92
CA MET A 9 27.47 26.27 2.49
C MET A 9 26.09 25.92 1.94
N ILE A 10 25.35 26.96 1.57
CA ILE A 10 24.01 26.85 0.98
C ILE A 10 24.16 25.97 -0.27
N PRO A 11 23.49 24.80 -0.34
CA PRO A 11 23.56 23.96 -1.52
C PRO A 11 23.01 24.74 -2.73
N PRO A 12 23.57 24.52 -3.93
CA PRO A 12 23.19 25.29 -5.12
C PRO A 12 21.68 25.18 -5.39
N VAL A 13 21.12 26.28 -5.91
CA VAL A 13 19.70 26.61 -6.18
C VAL A 13 18.92 25.59 -7.03
N THR A 14 19.49 24.43 -7.37
CA THR A 14 18.77 23.29 -7.97
C THR A 14 17.81 22.58 -6.99
N ALA A 15 17.64 23.09 -5.77
CA ALA A 15 16.84 22.50 -4.70
C ALA A 15 15.31 22.55 -4.91
N VAL A 16 14.76 23.51 -5.67
CA VAL A 16 13.29 23.71 -5.72
C VAL A 16 12.57 22.50 -6.32
N ASP A 17 13.03 22.01 -7.48
CA ASP A 17 12.41 20.84 -8.14
C ASP A 17 12.66 19.54 -7.36
N GLU A 18 13.80 19.45 -6.70
CA GLU A 18 14.20 18.30 -5.88
C GLU A 18 13.34 18.23 -4.61
N LEU A 19 13.17 19.35 -3.91
CA LEU A 19 12.29 19.50 -2.75
C LEU A 19 10.83 19.26 -3.13
N GLY A 20 10.38 19.71 -4.31
CA GLY A 20 9.06 19.38 -4.83
C GLY A 20 8.85 17.88 -5.00
N THR A 21 9.86 17.16 -5.49
CA THR A 21 9.83 15.70 -5.66
C THR A 21 9.83 14.97 -4.31
N ILE A 22 10.60 15.45 -3.33
CA ILE A 22 10.65 14.92 -1.96
C ILE A 22 9.30 15.14 -1.26
N LYS A 23 8.75 16.36 -1.35
CA LYS A 23 7.44 16.71 -0.83
C LYS A 23 6.38 15.75 -1.35
N GLU A 24 6.38 15.51 -2.66
CA GLU A 24 5.42 14.61 -3.29
C GLU A 24 5.56 13.17 -2.76
N ALA A 25 6.78 12.66 -2.66
CA ALA A 25 7.02 11.31 -2.14
C ALA A 25 6.52 11.14 -0.70
N LEU A 26 6.71 12.15 0.16
CA LEU A 26 6.20 12.13 1.54
C LEU A 26 4.67 12.16 1.58
N ILE A 27 4.04 13.04 0.81
CA ILE A 27 2.58 13.15 0.81
C ILE A 27 1.92 11.87 0.26
N LEU A 28 2.48 11.26 -0.79
CA LEU A 28 1.97 9.98 -1.27
C LEU A 28 2.17 8.84 -0.24
N GLY A 29 3.26 8.86 0.53
CA GLY A 29 3.45 7.94 1.66
C GLY A 29 2.38 8.11 2.76
N LEU A 30 2.02 9.35 3.07
CA LEU A 30 0.90 9.64 3.97
C LEU A 30 -0.44 9.18 3.38
N LEU A 31 -0.67 9.44 2.10
CA LEU A 31 -1.90 9.04 1.42
C LEU A 31 -2.11 7.53 1.44
N MET A 32 -1.05 6.73 1.27
CA MET A 32 -1.12 5.27 1.44
C MET A 32 -1.57 4.87 2.84
N THR A 33 -1.10 5.57 3.87
CA THR A 33 -1.48 5.32 5.28
C THR A 33 -2.95 5.69 5.51
N VAL A 34 -3.42 6.78 4.89
CA VAL A 34 -4.82 7.22 4.96
C VAL A 34 -5.75 6.22 4.28
N PHE A 35 -5.43 5.80 3.06
CA PHE A 35 -6.27 4.82 2.35
C PHE A 35 -6.34 3.47 3.06
N ASP A 36 -5.22 2.98 3.60
CA ASP A 36 -5.21 1.73 4.39
C ASP A 36 -6.12 1.84 5.63
N ARG A 37 -6.08 2.99 6.32
CA ARG A 37 -6.98 3.28 7.45
C ARG A 37 -8.44 3.31 7.01
N ASP A 38 -8.76 4.02 5.92
CA ASP A 38 -10.13 4.20 5.45
C ASP A 38 -10.75 2.88 4.97
N ILE A 39 -9.96 2.01 4.32
CA ILE A 39 -10.38 0.66 3.97
C ILE A 39 -10.80 -0.11 5.22
N LYS A 40 -9.98 -0.09 6.29
CA LYS A 40 -10.32 -0.76 7.56
C LYS A 40 -11.59 -0.20 8.18
N VAL A 41 -11.72 1.13 8.24
CA VAL A 41 -12.93 1.79 8.76
C VAL A 41 -14.19 1.40 7.98
N ILE A 42 -14.11 1.32 6.65
CA ILE A 42 -15.24 0.91 5.80
C ILE A 42 -15.55 -0.58 5.99
N GLN A 43 -14.53 -1.42 6.09
CA GLN A 43 -14.67 -2.84 6.36
C GLN A 43 -15.35 -3.09 7.72
N ASP A 44 -15.06 -2.29 8.73
CA ASP A 44 -15.64 -2.39 10.08
C ASP A 44 -17.00 -1.69 10.21
N SER A 45 -17.38 -0.86 9.23
CA SER A 45 -18.63 -0.10 9.26
C SER A 45 -19.89 -0.99 9.21
N LYS A 46 -21.06 -0.42 9.50
CA LYS A 46 -22.37 -1.09 9.35
C LYS A 46 -22.98 -0.98 7.94
N LEU A 47 -22.19 -0.57 6.94
CA LEU A 47 -22.66 -0.47 5.56
C LEU A 47 -23.05 -1.84 5.02
N LYS A 48 -24.20 -1.93 4.34
CA LYS A 48 -24.69 -3.19 3.75
C LYS A 48 -23.83 -3.65 2.58
N THR A 49 -23.33 -2.71 1.79
CA THR A 49 -22.57 -2.98 0.55
C THR A 49 -21.22 -2.27 0.61
N LYS A 50 -20.19 -2.96 1.10
CA LYS A 50 -18.84 -2.39 1.33
C LYS A 50 -17.92 -2.53 0.12
N GLY A 51 -18.09 -3.59 -0.67
CA GLY A 51 -17.18 -3.99 -1.76
C GLY A 51 -16.81 -2.87 -2.72
N PRO A 52 -17.78 -2.13 -3.31
CA PRO A 52 -17.47 -1.07 -4.27
C PRO A 52 -16.57 0.05 -3.72
N TYR A 53 -16.72 0.40 -2.44
CA TYR A 53 -15.89 1.43 -1.80
C TYR A 53 -14.48 0.93 -1.53
N VAL A 54 -14.35 -0.32 -1.06
CA VAL A 54 -13.05 -0.96 -0.85
C VAL A 54 -12.31 -1.12 -2.18
N ASP A 55 -13.00 -1.56 -3.24
CA ASP A 55 -12.43 -1.70 -4.57
C ASP A 55 -11.95 -0.35 -5.14
N LEU A 56 -12.71 0.71 -4.92
CA LEU A 56 -12.31 2.07 -5.33
C LEU A 56 -11.03 2.52 -4.62
N LEU A 57 -10.96 2.38 -3.29
CA LEU A 57 -9.78 2.74 -2.51
C LEU A 57 -8.57 1.87 -2.87
N GLN A 58 -8.79 0.58 -3.10
CA GLN A 58 -7.71 -0.33 -3.48
C GLN A 58 -7.11 0.00 -4.84
N ARG A 59 -7.94 0.42 -5.82
CA ARG A 59 -7.47 0.93 -7.11
C ARG A 59 -6.68 2.24 -6.94
N ALA A 60 -7.18 3.16 -6.12
CA ALA A 60 -6.47 4.39 -5.80
C ALA A 60 -5.09 4.10 -5.16
N MET A 61 -5.01 3.14 -4.23
CA MET A 61 -3.75 2.70 -3.63
C MET A 61 -2.78 2.08 -4.66
N ASP A 62 -3.28 1.29 -5.61
CA ASP A 62 -2.46 0.71 -6.68
C ASP A 62 -1.84 1.83 -7.55
N ASP A 63 -2.62 2.86 -7.87
CA ASP A 63 -2.18 4.03 -8.64
C ASP A 63 -1.16 4.88 -7.86
N VAL A 64 -1.42 5.17 -6.57
CA VAL A 64 -0.46 5.85 -5.70
C VAL A 64 0.84 5.07 -5.59
N THR A 65 0.78 3.74 -5.48
CA THR A 65 1.97 2.87 -5.43
C THR A 65 2.79 2.98 -6.72
N ALA A 66 2.13 3.00 -7.88
CA ALA A 66 2.79 3.16 -9.17
C ALA A 66 3.49 4.53 -9.27
N ASP A 67 2.83 5.61 -8.86
CA ASP A 67 3.40 6.96 -8.88
C ASP A 67 4.54 7.13 -7.87
N LEU A 68 4.42 6.54 -6.67
CA LEU A 68 5.48 6.52 -5.67
C LEU A 68 6.74 5.80 -6.21
N ALA A 69 6.56 4.69 -6.92
CA ALA A 69 7.67 3.98 -7.57
C ALA A 69 8.34 4.84 -8.65
N ARG A 70 7.55 5.55 -9.48
CA ARG A 70 8.07 6.52 -10.47
C ARG A 70 8.84 7.65 -9.80
N LEU A 71 8.31 8.21 -8.72
CA LEU A 71 8.96 9.28 -7.94
C LEU A 71 10.28 8.82 -7.34
N ARG A 72 10.31 7.64 -6.70
CA ARG A 72 11.55 7.08 -6.14
C ARG A 72 12.61 6.84 -7.21
N ARG A 73 12.21 6.39 -8.40
CA ARG A 73 13.11 6.28 -9.55
C ARG A 73 13.67 7.64 -9.97
N ARG A 74 12.81 8.67 -10.10
CA ARG A 74 13.25 10.05 -10.43
C ARG A 74 14.20 10.62 -9.38
N LEU A 75 13.94 10.39 -8.09
CA LEU A 75 14.84 10.81 -7.01
C LEU A 75 16.21 10.15 -7.16
N LYS A 76 16.26 8.85 -7.42
CA LYS A 76 17.51 8.12 -7.66
C LYS A 76 18.26 8.65 -8.88
N GLU A 77 17.57 8.92 -9.99
CA GLU A 77 18.14 9.49 -11.21
C GLU A 77 18.73 10.90 -10.97
N LYS A 78 18.11 11.69 -10.09
CA LYS A 78 18.62 13.01 -9.66
C LYS A 78 19.75 12.92 -8.61
N GLY A 79 20.16 11.72 -8.20
CA GLY A 79 21.19 11.54 -7.16
C GLY A 79 20.71 11.87 -5.75
N ILE A 80 19.40 11.77 -5.52
CA ILE A 80 18.75 12.02 -4.23
C ILE A 80 18.44 10.69 -3.56
N LYS A 81 18.95 10.52 -2.34
CA LYS A 81 18.66 9.35 -1.48
C LYS A 81 17.97 9.81 -0.21
N MET A 82 16.69 9.46 -0.07
CA MET A 82 15.96 9.61 1.20
C MET A 82 16.36 8.47 2.14
N THR A 83 16.71 8.79 3.39
CA THR A 83 17.22 7.81 4.34
C THR A 83 16.22 7.54 5.47
N GLU A 84 15.67 8.59 6.06
CA GLU A 84 14.80 8.50 7.23
C GLU A 84 13.60 9.39 7.04
N GLU A 85 12.41 8.83 7.21
CA GLU A 85 11.17 9.58 7.33
C GLU A 85 10.93 9.86 8.82
N ARG A 86 10.74 11.13 9.16
CA ARG A 86 10.48 11.62 10.51
C ARG A 86 9.01 12.00 10.61
N ARG A 87 8.31 11.49 11.61
CA ARG A 87 6.91 11.82 11.91
C ARG A 87 6.85 12.17 13.39
N ASP A 88 6.66 13.44 13.67
CA ASP A 88 6.68 14.01 15.02
C ASP A 88 5.32 14.64 15.34
N GLU A 89 5.16 15.20 16.54
CA GLU A 89 3.93 15.86 16.96
C GLU A 89 3.59 17.08 16.09
N ASP A 90 4.60 17.81 15.62
CA ASP A 90 4.43 19.05 14.86
C ASP A 90 4.28 18.84 13.35
N GLY A 91 4.80 17.74 12.81
CA GLY A 91 4.80 17.53 11.37
C GLY A 91 5.44 16.25 10.87
N VAL A 92 5.67 16.24 9.56
CA VAL A 92 6.29 15.15 8.81
C VAL A 92 7.49 15.69 8.03
N GLY A 93 8.54 14.89 7.93
CA GLY A 93 9.73 15.26 7.18
C GLY A 93 10.60 14.08 6.82
N CYS A 94 11.75 14.37 6.24
CA CYS A 94 12.78 13.39 6.00
C CYS A 94 14.17 14.01 5.96
N VAL A 95 15.16 13.15 6.21
CA VAL A 95 16.56 13.43 5.93
C VAL A 95 16.93 12.80 4.60
N TYR A 96 17.59 13.57 3.74
CA TYR A 96 18.03 13.12 2.42
C TYR A 96 19.47 13.54 2.12
N TRP A 97 20.08 12.78 1.21
CA TRP A 97 21.36 13.10 0.60
C TRP A 97 21.13 13.54 -0.83
N CYS A 98 21.67 14.69 -1.22
CA CYS A 98 21.69 15.15 -2.61
C CYS A 98 23.14 15.45 -3.00
N ARG A 99 23.68 14.72 -3.99
CA ARG A 99 25.01 14.98 -4.57
C ARG A 99 26.14 15.14 -3.51
N GLY A 100 26.09 14.33 -2.45
CA GLY A 100 27.07 14.35 -1.34
C GLY A 100 26.74 15.31 -0.19
N TYR A 101 25.69 16.13 -0.32
CA TYR A 101 25.21 17.01 0.75
C TYR A 101 24.08 16.35 1.53
N LYS A 102 24.11 16.44 2.86
CA LYS A 102 23.02 16.02 3.74
C LYS A 102 22.12 17.23 4.03
N ALA A 103 20.83 17.06 3.81
CA ALA A 103 19.82 18.07 4.11
C ALA A 103 18.57 17.42 4.74
N SER A 104 17.72 18.26 5.34
CA SER A 104 16.42 17.85 5.85
C SER A 104 15.31 18.65 5.15
N PHE A 105 14.13 18.04 5.10
CA PHE A 105 12.91 18.66 4.64
C PHE A 105 11.81 18.32 5.63
N GLU A 106 11.07 19.31 6.10
CA GLU A 106 10.01 19.15 7.08
C GLU A 106 8.81 20.03 6.69
N MET A 107 7.60 19.56 6.98
CA MET A 107 6.37 20.30 6.80
C MET A 107 5.42 20.07 7.98
N LEU A 108 4.64 21.08 8.30
CA LEU A 108 3.68 21.04 9.40
C LEU A 108 2.47 20.15 9.06
N TRP A 109 1.88 19.51 10.06
CA TRP A 109 0.75 18.59 9.85
C TRP A 109 -0.44 19.23 9.16
N HIS A 110 -0.78 20.49 9.48
CA HIS A 110 -1.90 21.18 8.84
C HIS A 110 -1.70 21.31 7.33
N PHE A 111 -0.48 21.60 6.91
CA PHE A 111 -0.12 21.70 5.49
C PHE A 111 -0.14 20.31 4.83
N ALA A 112 0.50 19.32 5.47
CA ALA A 112 0.51 17.94 4.98
C ALA A 112 -0.90 17.39 4.80
N LYS A 113 -1.80 17.65 5.76
CA LYS A 113 -3.21 17.23 5.73
C LYS A 113 -3.96 17.85 4.56
N ALA A 114 -3.85 19.17 4.37
CA ALA A 114 -4.50 19.86 3.26
C ALA A 114 -4.02 19.32 1.90
N GLU A 115 -2.71 19.16 1.73
CA GLU A 115 -2.12 18.62 0.50
C GLU A 115 -2.50 17.15 0.27
N THR A 116 -2.61 16.34 1.34
CA THR A 116 -3.06 14.95 1.27
C THR A 116 -4.52 14.86 0.83
N GLU A 117 -5.39 15.71 1.37
CA GLU A 117 -6.81 15.74 0.99
C GLU A 117 -7.00 16.02 -0.51
N VAL A 118 -6.27 17.00 -1.05
CA VAL A 118 -6.35 17.32 -2.49
C VAL A 118 -5.88 16.13 -3.34
N ARG A 119 -4.81 15.44 -2.95
CA ARG A 119 -4.34 14.24 -3.66
C ARG A 119 -5.32 13.08 -3.53
N MET A 120 -5.93 12.90 -2.36
CA MET A 120 -6.95 11.89 -2.16
C MET A 120 -8.07 12.04 -3.19
N ARG A 121 -8.61 13.25 -3.35
CA ARG A 121 -9.61 13.59 -4.37
C ARG A 121 -9.13 13.25 -5.78
N LYS A 122 -7.90 13.62 -6.11
CA LYS A 122 -7.27 13.31 -7.40
C LYS A 122 -7.27 11.81 -7.69
N TYR A 123 -6.79 10.98 -6.75
CA TYR A 123 -6.68 9.53 -6.92
C TYR A 123 -8.04 8.83 -6.87
N LEU A 124 -9.05 9.44 -6.26
CA LEU A 124 -10.44 8.99 -6.32
C LEU A 124 -11.15 9.39 -7.64
N GLY A 125 -10.48 10.16 -8.50
CA GLY A 125 -11.01 10.58 -9.80
C GLY A 125 -11.91 11.82 -9.74
N GLU A 126 -11.87 12.58 -8.65
CA GLU A 126 -12.54 13.88 -8.57
C GLU A 126 -11.81 14.95 -9.40
N ASP A 127 -12.56 15.96 -9.83
CA ASP A 127 -12.00 17.17 -10.42
C ASP A 127 -11.40 18.08 -9.33
N ILE A 128 -10.07 18.25 -9.38
CA ILE A 128 -9.32 19.03 -8.40
C ILE A 128 -9.04 20.47 -8.85
N ARG A 129 -9.51 20.91 -10.03
CA ARG A 129 -9.20 22.24 -10.59
C ARG A 129 -9.50 23.39 -9.63
N LYS A 130 -10.58 23.29 -8.85
CA LYS A 130 -10.97 24.30 -7.85
C LYS A 130 -9.99 24.48 -6.68
N TYR A 131 -9.09 23.53 -6.46
CA TYR A 131 -8.05 23.61 -5.43
C TYR A 131 -6.73 24.17 -5.99
N VAL A 132 -6.69 24.42 -7.29
CA VAL A 132 -5.56 25.04 -7.96
C VAL A 132 -5.74 26.54 -7.93
N ARG A 133 -4.68 27.25 -7.58
CA ARG A 133 -4.58 28.68 -7.85
C ARG A 133 -4.55 28.88 -9.37
N ASP A 134 -5.66 29.30 -9.95
CA ASP A 134 -5.79 29.53 -11.40
C ASP A 134 -4.81 30.61 -11.90
N ASP A 135 -4.38 31.51 -11.02
CA ASP A 135 -3.41 32.58 -11.27
C ASP A 135 -1.94 32.12 -11.26
N LEU A 136 -1.66 30.85 -10.97
CA LEU A 136 -0.30 30.35 -10.88
C LEU A 136 0.25 30.02 -12.29
N PRO A 137 1.39 30.64 -12.69
CA PRO A 137 2.09 30.31 -13.94
C PRO A 137 2.41 28.82 -14.04
N ASP A 138 2.40 28.27 -15.26
CA ASP A 138 2.57 26.82 -15.48
C ASP A 138 3.86 26.24 -14.88
N HIS A 139 4.95 27.00 -14.84
CA HIS A 139 6.23 26.58 -14.26
C HIS A 139 6.24 26.55 -12.72
N LEU A 140 5.27 27.22 -12.07
CA LEU A 140 5.07 27.16 -10.62
C LEU A 140 3.99 26.14 -10.25
N ARG A 141 3.22 25.64 -11.22
CA ARG A 141 2.27 24.56 -10.99
C ARG A 141 3.06 23.29 -10.70
N PRO A 142 2.81 22.64 -9.56
CA PRO A 142 3.58 21.47 -9.21
C PRO A 142 3.22 20.31 -10.16
N GLU A 143 4.19 19.55 -10.63
CA GLU A 143 3.99 18.53 -11.69
C GLU A 143 2.85 17.55 -11.36
N TRP A 144 2.68 17.17 -10.09
CA TRP A 144 1.63 16.25 -9.66
C TRP A 144 0.23 16.79 -9.95
N LEU A 145 0.07 18.10 -10.14
CA LEU A 145 -1.22 18.73 -10.39
C LEU A 145 -1.69 18.54 -11.84
N LEU A 146 -0.75 18.64 -12.78
CA LEU A 146 -1.02 18.55 -14.22
C LEU A 146 -0.81 17.13 -14.76
N ALA A 147 -0.03 16.31 -14.06
CA ALA A 147 0.23 14.94 -14.47
C ALA A 147 -1.02 14.06 -14.30
N PRO A 148 -1.46 13.33 -15.35
CA PRO A 148 -2.51 12.34 -15.18
C PRO A 148 -2.05 11.28 -14.17
N VAL A 149 -2.98 10.82 -13.34
CA VAL A 149 -2.74 9.65 -12.47
C VAL A 149 -2.32 8.50 -13.39
N ALA A 150 -1.16 7.89 -13.12
CA ALA A 150 -0.69 6.76 -13.90
C ALA A 150 -1.54 5.53 -13.61
N ARG A 151 -2.75 5.48 -14.19
CA ARG A 151 -3.71 4.41 -13.96
C ARG A 151 -3.07 3.08 -14.29
N ARG A 152 -2.95 2.22 -13.30
CA ARG A 152 -2.51 0.84 -13.52
C ARG A 152 -3.61 0.12 -14.30
N ALA A 153 -3.24 -0.64 -15.32
CA ALA A 153 -4.19 -1.50 -16.00
C ALA A 153 -4.88 -2.40 -14.96
N PRO A 154 -6.20 -2.65 -15.08
CA PRO A 154 -6.91 -3.46 -14.11
C PRO A 154 -6.17 -4.79 -13.94
N ARG A 155 -5.89 -5.18 -12.69
CA ARG A 155 -5.43 -6.54 -12.40
C ARG A 155 -6.49 -7.46 -13.01
N SER A 156 -6.14 -8.19 -14.06
CA SER A 156 -7.01 -9.21 -14.62
C SER A 156 -7.48 -10.06 -13.46
N LEU A 157 -8.79 -10.02 -13.17
CA LEU A 157 -9.42 -10.90 -12.19
C LEU A 157 -8.88 -12.31 -12.48
N GLY A 158 -8.14 -12.87 -11.53
CA GLY A 158 -7.56 -14.19 -11.70
C GLY A 158 -8.67 -15.15 -12.10
N THR A 159 -8.54 -15.75 -13.28
CA THR A 159 -9.33 -16.89 -13.72
C THR A 159 -8.98 -18.07 -12.83
N GLY A 160 -9.52 -18.09 -11.62
CA GLY A 160 -9.50 -19.20 -10.69
C GLY A 160 -10.88 -19.85 -10.66
N ALA A 161 -11.31 -20.42 -11.78
CA ALA A 161 -12.40 -21.39 -11.79
C ALA A 161 -11.77 -22.78 -11.58
N PRO A 162 -12.18 -23.57 -10.59
CA PRO A 162 -11.77 -24.96 -10.52
C PRO A 162 -12.45 -25.72 -11.67
N SER A 163 -11.67 -26.38 -12.52
CA SER A 163 -12.17 -27.27 -13.56
C SER A 163 -13.00 -28.39 -12.94
N ARG A 164 -14.31 -28.23 -13.00
CA ARG A 164 -15.33 -29.18 -12.55
C ARG A 164 -15.61 -30.21 -13.65
N GLU A 165 -14.56 -30.85 -14.15
CA GLU A 165 -14.61 -31.73 -15.32
C GLU A 165 -13.79 -33.04 -15.15
N GLN A 166 -13.59 -33.48 -13.90
CA GLN A 166 -13.06 -34.81 -13.60
C GLN A 166 -14.02 -35.64 -12.73
N LEU A 167 -15.30 -35.64 -13.08
CA LEU A 167 -16.27 -36.60 -12.57
C LEU A 167 -17.26 -36.90 -13.71
N ARG A 168 -16.97 -37.98 -14.44
CA ARG A 168 -17.88 -38.94 -15.11
C ARG A 168 -17.40 -39.34 -16.50
N GLU A 169 -16.53 -40.34 -16.54
CA GLU A 169 -16.65 -41.52 -17.40
C GLU A 169 -16.08 -42.66 -16.52
N GLY A 170 -16.74 -43.78 -16.23
CA GLY A 170 -17.58 -44.59 -17.09
C GLY A 170 -17.09 -46.04 -16.96
N GLU A 171 -17.35 -46.63 -15.79
CA GLU A 171 -17.62 -48.04 -15.53
C GLU A 171 -17.65 -48.97 -16.77
N HIS A 172 -16.68 -49.88 -16.91
CA HIS A 172 -16.90 -51.23 -17.49
C HIS A 172 -15.71 -52.17 -17.28
N ALA A 173 -15.84 -53.09 -16.32
CA ALA A 173 -15.40 -54.49 -16.45
C ALA A 173 -16.09 -55.34 -15.38
N ARG A 174 -16.93 -56.28 -15.83
CA ARG A 174 -17.60 -57.31 -15.01
C ARG A 174 -16.70 -58.57 -14.86
N PRO A 175 -17.06 -59.53 -13.98
CA PRO A 175 -16.15 -60.18 -13.04
C PRO A 175 -15.58 -61.52 -13.55
N ASP A 176 -14.53 -62.01 -12.89
CA ASP A 176 -14.34 -63.46 -12.80
C ASP A 176 -13.81 -63.85 -11.41
N GLU A 177 -14.52 -64.79 -10.78
CA GLU A 177 -14.23 -65.38 -9.50
C GLU A 177 -13.14 -66.44 -9.64
N ARG A 178 -12.19 -66.49 -8.71
CA ARG A 178 -11.62 -67.75 -8.18
C ARG A 178 -10.77 -67.48 -6.95
N GLY A 179 -11.16 -68.15 -5.86
CA GLY A 179 -10.80 -67.81 -4.50
C GLY A 179 -9.39 -68.18 -4.07
N ARG A 180 -9.08 -67.73 -2.85
CA ARG A 180 -8.41 -68.53 -1.82
C ARG A 180 -8.63 -67.89 -0.45
N GLN A 181 -9.14 -68.71 0.45
CA GLN A 181 -9.38 -68.49 1.87
C GLN A 181 -8.07 -68.31 2.64
N ARG A 182 -8.15 -67.54 3.74
CA ARG A 182 -7.51 -67.71 5.07
C ARG A 182 -8.04 -66.54 5.92
N GLU A 183 -8.97 -66.75 6.86
CA GLU A 183 -8.70 -66.98 8.30
C GLU A 183 -7.63 -66.00 8.83
N GLU A 184 -7.87 -65.10 9.79
CA GLU A 184 -8.40 -65.33 11.15
C GLU A 184 -9.03 -64.07 11.80
N LYS A 185 -10.14 -64.34 12.52
CA LYS A 185 -10.72 -63.84 13.78
C LYS A 185 -10.50 -62.41 14.39
N PRO A 186 -11.45 -61.97 15.28
CA PRO A 186 -11.70 -60.56 15.63
C PRO A 186 -11.43 -60.15 17.12
N ILE A 187 -11.33 -58.82 17.36
CA ILE A 187 -11.82 -58.01 18.52
C ILE A 187 -11.03 -58.20 19.86
N PRO A 188 -10.78 -57.18 20.75
CA PRO A 188 -11.75 -56.19 21.24
C PRO A 188 -11.35 -54.73 21.49
N VAL A 189 -12.43 -53.96 21.61
CA VAL A 189 -12.63 -52.64 22.21
C VAL A 189 -12.22 -52.65 23.69
N ALA A 190 -11.60 -51.56 24.16
CA ALA A 190 -11.55 -51.22 25.57
C ALA A 190 -12.04 -49.78 25.76
N GLU A 191 -13.20 -49.68 26.39
CA GLU A 191 -13.70 -48.49 27.08
C GLU A 191 -12.89 -48.30 28.37
N SER A 192 -12.59 -47.04 28.72
CA SER A 192 -12.41 -46.62 30.11
C SER A 192 -12.76 -45.13 30.23
N GLU A 193 -14.04 -44.91 30.42
CA GLU A 193 -14.66 -44.00 31.40
C GLU A 193 -13.77 -43.29 32.46
N ILE A 194 -14.20 -42.05 32.77
CA ILE A 194 -14.12 -41.34 34.09
C ILE A 194 -12.71 -40.78 34.43
N GLU A 195 -12.48 -39.49 34.70
CA GLU A 195 -13.11 -38.60 35.70
C GLU A 195 -12.65 -37.14 35.48
N GLN A 196 -13.55 -36.15 35.61
CA GLN A 196 -13.17 -34.78 35.98
C GLN A 196 -13.07 -34.68 37.51
N PRO A 197 -12.28 -33.74 38.06
CA PRO A 197 -12.97 -32.67 38.79
C PRO A 197 -12.32 -31.26 38.65
N VAL A 198 -13.19 -30.28 38.36
CA VAL A 198 -13.42 -29.01 39.06
C VAL A 198 -12.32 -28.45 40.02
N ARG A 199 -11.72 -27.29 39.63
CA ARG A 199 -11.33 -26.02 40.34
C ARG A 199 -10.70 -26.07 41.77
N PRO A 200 -10.20 -24.95 42.37
CA PRO A 200 -9.88 -23.55 41.93
C PRO A 200 -8.36 -23.25 42.13
N GLU A 201 -7.74 -22.09 41.84
CA GLU A 201 -7.97 -20.66 42.19
C GLU A 201 -7.59 -19.70 41.05
#